data_AF-A0A149PYP1-F1
#
_entry.id   AF-A0A149PYP1-F1
#
_cell.length_a   1.000
_cell.length_b   1.000
_cell.length_c   1.000
_cell.angle_alpha   90.00
_cell.angle_beta   90.00
_cell.angle_gamma   90.00
#
_symmetry.space_group_name_H-M   'P 1'
#
loop_
_entity.id
_entity.type
_entity.pdbx_description
1 polymer ?
#
loop_
_entity_poly.entity_id
_entity_poly.type
_entity_poly.pdbx_seq_one_letter_code
_entity_poly.pdbx_strand_id
1 'polypeptide(L)'
;MKPTLRPPGWLRPASMASVLAIGSLALALLVHTPLATTARAATTEGAQTAASADTRPDIVKRGEYLARAGDCIACHTAPRGRMFAGGLAMETPFGTLYSPNITPDPQYGIGTWSEEAFFNMMRTGKKPDGSLIYPAMPIAQYTKVTREDSNAIFAFLKTVEPVRQPNRPHTLRFPFNQRDLLYGWRTLYFREGEFQPDPTKSVEWNRGAYLVEGLGHCTMCHTRINMLGGSSPREQFAGGLIPVQNWYAPSLTSDKDGGLGDWSIEDIVDLLQAGISKRGAVYGPMAEVTYHSLQYMTDEDIRAIGVYLKSLPDVQGRKTGPSATPDPKVFALGKQIYADKCAICHGANGEGQLPHYPPLAGNQSIEMDSAVNPIRIVLNGGFPPGTIRNPQPFGMPPFGQELNDTEAAAVVTFIRTAWGNHGLPVTPHQVNELRKAPLH
;
A
#
# COMPACT_ATOMS: atom_id res chain seq x y z
N MET A 1 -58.83 -30.47 -38.26
CA MET A 1 -57.85 -29.98 -37.27
C MET A 1 -57.58 -28.53 -37.59
N LYS A 2 -57.76 -27.67 -36.58
CA LYS A 2 -58.12 -26.25 -36.65
C LYS A 2 -56.91 -25.30 -36.69
N PRO A 3 -57.10 -24.03 -37.10
CA PRO A 3 -56.18 -23.37 -38.02
C PRO A 3 -55.27 -22.29 -37.40
N THR A 4 -54.42 -21.85 -38.31
CA THR A 4 -53.35 -20.85 -38.38
C THR A 4 -53.67 -19.38 -38.08
N LEU A 5 -52.58 -18.67 -37.72
CA LEU A 5 -52.11 -17.33 -38.16
C LEU A 5 -52.57 -16.04 -37.43
N ARG A 6 -51.58 -15.45 -36.75
CA ARG A 6 -50.98 -14.10 -36.90
C ARG A 6 -51.71 -12.81 -36.40
N PRO A 7 -50.94 -11.72 -36.15
CA PRO A 7 -51.17 -10.65 -35.15
C PRO A 7 -51.62 -9.35 -35.85
N PRO A 8 -51.31 -8.09 -35.42
CA PRO A 8 -50.98 -7.45 -34.13
C PRO A 8 -51.90 -6.23 -33.84
N GLY A 9 -51.64 -5.42 -32.80
CA GLY A 9 -52.18 -4.04 -32.77
C GLY A 9 -52.24 -3.37 -31.40
N TRP A 10 -51.49 -2.28 -31.24
CA TRP A 10 -51.57 -1.32 -30.15
C TRP A 10 -52.92 -0.57 -30.15
N LEU A 11 -53.41 -0.14 -28.98
CA LEU A 11 -54.11 1.14 -28.79
C LEU A 11 -54.18 1.51 -27.29
N ARG A 12 -54.36 2.81 -27.07
CA ARG A 12 -54.02 3.65 -25.91
C ARG A 12 -55.19 3.82 -24.90
N PRO A 13 -55.05 4.60 -23.81
CA PRO A 13 -55.71 4.39 -22.52
C PRO A 13 -57.08 5.08 -22.40
N ALA A 14 -57.90 4.62 -21.45
CA ALA A 14 -59.10 5.32 -21.01
C ALA A 14 -59.17 5.37 -19.47
N SER A 15 -59.27 6.60 -18.99
CA SER A 15 -59.57 7.06 -17.65
C SER A 15 -60.90 6.50 -17.15
N MET A 16 -61.05 6.29 -15.83
CA MET A 16 -62.18 6.83 -15.04
C MET A 16 -61.99 6.55 -13.55
N ALA A 17 -62.20 7.60 -12.77
CA ALA A 17 -62.15 7.65 -11.32
C ALA A 17 -63.45 7.16 -10.66
N SER A 18 -63.36 6.94 -9.34
CA SER A 18 -64.43 6.68 -8.35
C SER A 18 -64.82 5.20 -8.24
N VAL A 19 -64.79 4.53 -7.08
CA VAL A 19 -65.58 4.84 -5.86
C VAL A 19 -64.88 4.31 -4.58
N LEU A 20 -65.12 5.05 -3.50
CA LEU A 20 -64.66 4.93 -2.11
C LEU A 20 -65.15 3.69 -1.32
N ALA A 21 -64.33 3.39 -0.29
CA ALA A 21 -64.67 2.94 1.07
C ALA A 21 -65.09 1.47 1.31
N ILE A 22 -64.31 0.76 2.13
CA ILE A 22 -64.62 0.40 3.54
C ILE A 22 -63.44 -0.41 4.10
N GLY A 23 -63.02 -0.11 5.34
CA GLY A 23 -62.36 -1.11 6.20
C GLY A 23 -61.05 -0.72 6.88
N SER A 24 -61.02 0.40 7.62
CA SER A 24 -59.96 0.68 8.60
C SER A 24 -60.59 0.86 9.98
N LEU A 25 -60.65 -0.20 10.78
CA LEU A 25 -61.02 -0.13 12.20
C LEU A 25 -60.46 -1.32 12.97
N ALA A 26 -59.24 -1.19 13.49
CA ALA A 26 -58.79 -1.96 14.65
C ALA A 26 -57.61 -1.23 15.32
N LEU A 27 -57.68 -1.16 16.65
CA LEU A 27 -56.64 -0.73 17.58
C LEU A 27 -56.49 0.78 17.84
N ALA A 28 -57.52 1.35 18.47
CA ALA A 28 -57.33 2.40 19.47
C ALA A 28 -58.34 2.19 20.61
N LEU A 29 -57.87 1.77 21.79
CA LEU A 29 -58.41 2.12 23.13
C LEU A 29 -57.68 1.33 24.23
N LEU A 30 -57.46 2.01 25.37
CA LEU A 30 -56.71 1.64 26.58
C LEU A 30 -55.22 2.03 26.45
N VAL A 31 -54.66 3.02 27.15
CA VAL A 31 -54.82 3.37 28.56
C VAL A 31 -54.41 4.84 28.79
N HIS A 32 -55.23 5.60 29.52
CA HIS A 32 -54.80 6.77 30.30
C HIS A 32 -54.64 6.33 31.75
N THR A 33 -53.40 6.29 32.26
CA THR A 33 -53.07 6.24 33.69
C THR A 33 -51.96 7.27 33.98
N PRO A 34 -52.04 8.04 35.07
CA PRO A 34 -51.05 9.06 35.40
C PRO A 34 -49.90 8.51 36.25
N LEU A 35 -48.74 9.18 36.16
CA LEU A 35 -47.58 9.17 37.07
C LEU A 35 -47.07 7.84 37.64
N ALA A 36 -45.90 7.42 37.12
CA ALA A 36 -44.76 7.06 37.97
C ALA A 36 -43.46 7.29 37.17
N THR A 37 -42.90 8.49 37.29
CA THR A 37 -41.48 8.74 37.01
C THR A 37 -40.65 7.90 37.96
N THR A 38 -40.28 6.69 37.56
CA THR A 38 -39.17 5.98 38.18
C THR A 38 -37.89 6.63 37.68
N ALA A 39 -37.42 7.61 38.45
CA ALA A 39 -36.04 8.06 38.38
C ALA A 39 -35.16 6.84 38.68
N ARG A 40 -34.75 6.14 37.63
CA ARG A 40 -33.62 5.21 37.72
C ARG A 40 -32.43 6.12 37.96
N ALA A 41 -32.01 6.22 39.22
CA ALA A 41 -30.75 6.81 39.57
C ALA A 41 -29.72 6.20 38.63
N ALA A 42 -29.20 7.02 37.72
CA ALA A 42 -27.97 6.70 37.03
C ALA A 42 -26.97 6.52 38.17
N THR A 43 -26.72 5.26 38.54
CA THR A 43 -25.48 4.92 39.19
C THR A 43 -24.44 5.50 38.28
N THR A 44 -23.81 6.57 38.74
CA THR A 44 -22.52 7.00 38.26
C THR A 44 -21.63 5.78 38.38
N GLU A 45 -21.62 4.94 37.34
CA GLU A 45 -20.44 4.17 36.99
C GLU A 45 -19.36 5.22 36.99
N GLY A 46 -18.54 5.19 38.05
CA GLY A 46 -17.44 6.12 38.20
C GLY A 46 -16.72 6.10 36.88
N ALA A 47 -16.52 7.28 36.29
CA ALA A 47 -15.65 7.44 35.15
C ALA A 47 -14.38 6.66 35.49
N GLN A 48 -14.23 5.48 34.88
CA GLN A 48 -12.97 4.78 34.90
C GLN A 48 -12.03 5.80 34.29
N THR A 49 -11.17 6.37 35.14
CA THR A 49 -10.05 7.20 34.71
C THR A 49 -9.41 6.41 33.58
N ALA A 50 -9.60 6.90 32.34
CA ALA A 50 -9.06 6.27 31.15
C ALA A 50 -7.59 5.98 31.46
N ALA A 51 -7.22 4.69 31.46
CA ALA A 51 -5.86 4.29 31.79
C ALA A 51 -4.91 5.10 30.90
N SER A 52 -4.10 5.96 31.52
CA SER A 52 -3.08 6.72 30.81
C SER A 52 -2.07 5.73 30.25
N ALA A 53 -1.51 6.03 29.07
CA ALA A 53 -0.53 5.15 28.45
C ALA A 53 0.62 4.79 29.41
N ASP A 54 1.04 3.52 29.42
CA ASP A 54 2.20 3.06 30.16
C ASP A 54 3.49 3.59 29.50
N THR A 55 4.03 4.68 30.03
CA THR A 55 5.19 5.39 29.47
C THR A 55 6.52 4.93 30.05
N ARG A 56 6.60 3.70 30.59
CA ARG A 56 7.89 3.13 31.02
C ARG A 56 8.89 3.12 29.85
N PRO A 57 10.19 3.39 30.10
CA PRO A 57 11.17 3.58 29.03
C PRO A 57 11.31 2.41 28.04
N ASP A 58 11.19 1.17 28.52
CA ASP A 58 11.27 -0.03 27.69
C ASP A 58 10.05 -0.17 26.75
N ILE A 59 8.87 0.19 27.23
CA ILE A 59 7.62 0.20 26.43
C ILE A 59 7.67 1.30 25.39
N VAL A 60 8.08 2.52 25.78
CA VAL A 60 8.23 3.65 24.84
C VAL A 60 9.25 3.31 23.75
N LYS A 61 10.38 2.72 24.11
CA LYS A 61 11.40 2.28 23.13
C LYS A 61 10.86 1.21 22.18
N ARG A 62 10.08 0.24 22.69
CA ARG A 62 9.40 -0.75 21.85
C ARG A 62 8.36 -0.08 20.93
N GLY A 63 7.61 0.89 21.44
CA GLY A 63 6.64 1.66 20.69
C GLY A 63 7.27 2.46 19.55
N GLU A 64 8.41 3.11 19.81
CA GLU A 64 9.18 3.83 18.78
C GLU A 64 9.64 2.88 17.67
N TYR A 65 10.17 1.71 18.05
CA TYR A 65 10.56 0.66 17.12
C TYR A 65 9.39 0.22 16.21
N LEU A 66 8.24 -0.07 16.81
CA LEU A 66 7.05 -0.52 16.10
C LEU A 66 6.41 0.59 15.25
N ALA A 67 6.44 1.84 15.72
CA ALA A 67 5.95 2.99 14.97
C ALA A 67 6.80 3.25 13.73
N ARG A 68 8.13 3.01 13.80
CA ARG A 68 9.00 3.00 12.62
C ARG A 68 8.66 1.83 11.70
N ALA A 69 8.59 0.60 12.23
CA ALA A 69 8.26 -0.59 11.43
C ALA A 69 6.92 -0.46 10.70
N GLY A 70 5.93 0.17 11.34
CA GLY A 70 4.61 0.48 10.77
C GLY A 70 4.54 1.77 9.95
N ASP A 71 5.68 2.33 9.57
CA ASP A 71 5.81 3.50 8.70
C ASP A 71 4.97 4.73 9.12
N CYS A 72 4.70 4.84 10.43
CA CYS A 72 3.81 5.87 10.97
C CYS A 72 4.36 7.28 10.67
N ILE A 73 5.69 7.42 10.68
CA ILE A 73 6.36 8.70 10.47
C ILE A 73 6.26 9.16 9.02
N ALA A 74 6.41 8.24 8.04
CA ALA A 74 6.34 8.56 6.62
C ALA A 74 4.93 9.04 6.25
N CYS A 75 3.90 8.42 6.82
CA CYS A 75 2.51 8.78 6.52
C CYS A 75 2.04 10.02 7.30
N HIS A 76 2.39 10.14 8.58
CA HIS A 76 1.88 11.20 9.46
C HIS A 76 2.80 12.41 9.58
N THR A 77 3.77 12.57 8.68
CA THR A 77 4.63 13.76 8.63
C THR A 77 4.62 14.34 7.21
N ALA A 78 4.12 15.55 7.05
CA ALA A 78 4.19 16.24 5.76
C ALA A 78 5.65 16.63 5.42
N PRO A 79 6.00 16.80 4.13
CA PRO A 79 7.30 17.34 3.74
C PRO A 79 7.56 18.70 4.40
N ARG A 80 8.69 18.84 5.11
CA ARG A 80 9.05 20.01 5.93
C ARG A 80 8.06 20.31 7.08
N GLY A 81 7.16 19.39 7.38
CA GLY A 81 6.24 19.45 8.52
C GLY A 81 6.90 19.04 9.83
N ARG A 82 6.17 19.24 10.94
CA ARG A 82 6.57 18.71 12.24
C ARG A 82 6.25 17.22 12.30
N MET A 83 7.13 16.45 12.94
CA MET A 83 6.98 15.01 13.09
C MET A 83 5.59 14.64 13.62
N PHE A 84 4.91 13.69 12.98
CA PHE A 84 3.58 13.19 13.35
C PHE A 84 2.41 14.20 13.32
N ALA A 85 2.65 15.44 12.87
CA ALA A 85 1.61 16.49 12.84
C ALA A 85 0.61 16.35 11.67
N GLY A 86 0.72 15.29 10.87
CA GLY A 86 -0.14 15.01 9.73
C GLY A 86 0.06 15.99 8.58
N GLY A 87 -0.94 16.05 7.70
CA GLY A 87 -1.00 16.96 6.56
C GLY A 87 -0.34 16.45 5.28
N LEU A 88 0.19 15.21 5.27
CA LEU A 88 0.70 14.60 4.05
C LEU A 88 -0.44 14.40 3.06
N ALA A 89 -0.29 14.94 1.85
CA ALA A 89 -1.23 14.73 0.76
C ALA A 89 -0.93 13.39 0.08
N MET A 90 -1.92 12.50 0.06
CA MET A 90 -1.85 11.21 -0.63
C MET A 90 -2.83 11.21 -1.78
N GLU A 91 -2.31 11.32 -2.99
CA GLU A 91 -3.13 11.27 -4.20
C GLU A 91 -3.56 9.84 -4.50
N THR A 92 -4.85 9.65 -4.76
CA THR A 92 -5.43 8.37 -5.14
C THR A 92 -6.31 8.57 -6.37
N PRO A 93 -6.70 7.48 -7.08
CA PRO A 93 -7.67 7.58 -8.17
C PRO A 93 -9.02 8.19 -7.73
N PHE A 94 -9.30 8.16 -6.43
CA PHE A 94 -10.56 8.62 -5.82
C PHE A 94 -10.50 10.07 -5.33
N GLY A 95 -9.36 10.75 -5.50
CA GLY A 95 -9.07 12.09 -4.96
C GLY A 95 -7.96 12.07 -3.92
N THR A 96 -7.78 13.16 -3.19
CA THR A 96 -6.64 13.32 -2.28
C THR A 96 -7.06 13.09 -0.84
N LEU A 97 -6.36 12.18 -0.16
CA LEU A 97 -6.44 11.97 1.27
C LEU A 97 -5.35 12.80 1.97
N TYR A 98 -5.59 13.14 3.23
CA TYR A 98 -4.63 13.87 4.05
C TYR A 98 -4.43 13.11 5.35
N SER A 99 -3.18 12.86 5.75
CA SER A 99 -2.92 12.19 7.01
C SER A 99 -3.32 13.08 8.21
N PRO A 100 -3.89 12.51 9.26
CA PRO A 100 -4.20 13.25 10.48
C PRO A 100 -2.95 13.47 11.34
N ASN A 101 -3.01 14.48 12.20
CA ASN A 101 -2.10 14.71 13.31
C ASN A 101 -2.31 13.61 14.36
N ILE A 102 -1.24 12.90 14.70
CA ILE A 102 -1.24 11.83 15.72
C ILE A 102 -0.33 12.15 16.91
N THR A 103 0.08 13.41 17.05
CA THR A 103 0.77 13.89 18.26
C THR A 103 -0.18 13.88 19.46
N PRO A 104 0.32 13.99 20.72
CA PRO A 104 -0.54 14.00 21.89
C PRO A 104 -1.24 15.35 22.13
N ASP A 105 -1.33 16.21 21.11
CA ASP A 105 -2.12 17.42 21.17
C ASP A 105 -3.61 17.09 21.47
N PRO A 106 -4.23 17.72 22.49
CA PRO A 106 -5.59 17.37 22.91
C PRO A 106 -6.69 17.88 21.96
N GLN A 107 -6.38 18.82 21.05
CA GLN A 107 -7.38 19.45 20.20
C GLN A 107 -7.41 18.86 18.79
N TYR A 108 -6.24 18.63 18.20
CA TYR A 108 -6.09 18.19 16.82
C TYR A 108 -5.42 16.82 16.67
N GLY A 109 -4.73 16.38 17.72
CA GLY A 109 -4.05 15.08 17.79
C GLY A 109 -4.86 14.01 18.53
N ILE A 110 -4.15 13.01 19.04
CA ILE A 110 -4.71 11.90 19.83
C ILE A 110 -4.62 12.16 21.34
N GLY A 111 -4.44 13.43 21.75
CA GLY A 111 -4.17 13.80 23.14
C GLY A 111 -5.20 13.30 24.16
N THR A 112 -6.48 13.32 23.77
CA THR A 112 -7.63 12.91 24.59
C THR A 112 -7.98 11.42 24.45
N TRP A 113 -7.29 10.68 23.59
CA TRP A 113 -7.58 9.27 23.38
C TRP A 113 -7.09 8.46 24.58
N SER A 114 -7.84 7.42 24.92
CA SER A 114 -7.37 6.37 25.83
C SER A 114 -6.57 5.32 25.08
N GLU A 115 -5.78 4.54 25.80
CA GLU A 115 -5.10 3.37 25.24
C GLU A 115 -6.09 2.39 24.59
N GLU A 116 -7.21 2.13 25.25
CA GLU A 116 -8.28 1.27 24.73
C GLU A 116 -8.89 1.82 23.42
N ALA A 117 -9.06 3.14 23.33
CA ALA A 117 -9.59 3.77 22.13
C ALA A 117 -8.59 3.69 20.96
N PHE A 118 -7.29 3.83 21.23
CA PHE A 118 -6.24 3.63 20.23
C PHE A 118 -6.18 2.18 19.76
N PHE A 119 -6.20 1.21 20.69
CA PHE A 119 -6.25 -0.21 20.34
C PHE A 119 -7.46 -0.54 19.48
N ASN A 120 -8.66 -0.11 19.87
CA ASN A 120 -9.88 -0.35 19.10
C ASN A 120 -9.81 0.28 17.70
N MET A 121 -9.16 1.44 17.56
CA MET A 121 -8.90 2.05 16.26
C MET A 121 -7.98 1.20 15.39
N MET A 122 -6.85 0.71 15.92
CA MET A 122 -5.93 -0.18 15.19
C MET A 122 -6.62 -1.50 14.81
N ARG A 123 -7.42 -2.05 15.74
CA ARG A 123 -8.12 -3.34 15.60
C ARG A 123 -9.25 -3.27 14.57
N THR A 124 -10.03 -2.19 14.56
CA THR A 124 -11.31 -2.11 13.83
C THR A 124 -11.36 -1.03 12.75
N GLY A 125 -10.42 -0.08 12.74
CA GLY A 125 -10.44 1.08 11.86
C GLY A 125 -11.50 2.12 12.22
N LYS A 126 -12.06 2.07 13.43
CA LYS A 126 -13.05 3.05 13.93
C LYS A 126 -12.39 4.04 14.88
N LYS A 127 -12.65 5.32 14.67
CA LYS A 127 -12.25 6.37 15.61
C LYS A 127 -13.09 6.31 16.89
N PRO A 128 -12.68 6.99 17.98
CA PRO A 128 -13.45 7.07 19.23
C PRO A 128 -14.85 7.67 19.03
N ASP A 129 -15.03 8.53 18.02
CA ASP A 129 -16.33 9.10 17.63
C ASP A 129 -17.23 8.13 16.83
N GLY A 130 -16.77 6.88 16.62
CA GLY A 130 -17.49 5.83 15.89
C GLY A 130 -17.31 5.86 14.36
N SER A 131 -16.74 6.93 13.80
CA SER A 131 -16.59 7.04 12.34
C SER A 131 -15.41 6.22 11.80
N LEU A 132 -15.56 5.71 10.57
CA LEU A 132 -14.59 4.83 9.92
C LEU A 132 -13.43 5.60 9.29
N ILE A 133 -12.23 5.03 9.41
CA ILE A 133 -11.01 5.50 8.76
C ILE A 133 -10.99 5.03 7.30
N TYR A 134 -10.52 5.89 6.39
CA TYR A 134 -10.35 5.50 4.99
C TYR A 134 -9.24 4.44 4.85
N PRO A 135 -9.38 3.43 3.98
CA PRO A 135 -8.43 2.33 3.82
C PRO A 135 -7.00 2.70 3.36
N ALA A 136 -6.71 3.97 3.12
CA ALA A 136 -5.32 4.43 2.93
C ALA A 136 -4.48 4.28 4.20
N MET A 137 -5.13 4.31 5.38
CA MET A 137 -4.51 3.77 6.58
C MET A 137 -4.64 2.24 6.50
N PRO A 138 -3.56 1.44 6.66
CA PRO A 138 -3.55 -0.02 6.49
C PRO A 138 -4.37 -0.82 7.51
N ILE A 139 -5.63 -0.46 7.76
CA ILE A 139 -6.49 -1.05 8.80
C ILE A 139 -6.63 -2.57 8.65
N ALA A 140 -6.64 -3.09 7.42
CA ALA A 140 -6.77 -4.52 7.14
C ALA A 140 -5.53 -5.32 7.57
N GLN A 141 -4.39 -4.65 7.69
CA GLN A 141 -3.12 -5.20 8.15
C GLN A 141 -2.94 -4.90 9.64
N TYR A 142 -3.19 -3.67 10.08
CA TYR A 142 -3.03 -3.27 11.48
C TYR A 142 -3.96 -3.98 12.45
N THR A 143 -5.07 -4.53 11.97
CA THR A 143 -5.92 -5.43 12.77
C THR A 143 -5.17 -6.65 13.32
N LYS A 144 -4.03 -7.02 12.70
CA LYS A 144 -3.15 -8.13 13.09
C LYS A 144 -2.24 -7.80 14.27
N VAL A 145 -2.01 -6.52 14.55
CA VAL A 145 -1.12 -6.06 15.62
C VAL A 145 -1.68 -6.47 16.98
N THR A 146 -0.85 -7.04 17.83
CA THR A 146 -1.29 -7.47 19.17
C THR A 146 -1.63 -6.26 20.04
N ARG A 147 -2.42 -6.47 21.08
CA ARG A 147 -2.73 -5.42 22.05
C ARG A 147 -1.47 -4.80 22.66
N GLU A 148 -0.51 -5.60 23.05
CA GLU A 148 0.72 -5.15 23.69
C GLU A 148 1.53 -4.22 22.76
N ASP A 149 1.62 -4.58 21.47
CA ASP A 149 2.33 -3.79 20.47
C ASP A 149 1.59 -2.49 20.14
N SER A 150 0.26 -2.55 20.05
CA SER A 150 -0.58 -1.35 19.87
C SER A 150 -0.45 -0.38 21.04
N ASN A 151 -0.48 -0.90 22.27
CA ASN A 151 -0.30 -0.12 23.49
C ASN A 151 1.10 0.51 23.56
N ALA A 152 2.14 -0.23 23.16
CA ALA A 152 3.50 0.30 23.09
C ALA A 152 3.61 1.46 22.08
N ILE A 153 3.04 1.31 20.88
CA ILE A 153 2.97 2.40 19.88
C ILE A 153 2.27 3.62 20.48
N PHE A 154 1.12 3.42 21.13
CA PHE A 154 0.39 4.50 21.78
C PHE A 154 1.25 5.20 22.86
N ALA A 155 1.91 4.44 23.72
CA ALA A 155 2.81 4.98 24.73
C ALA A 155 3.90 5.85 24.12
N PHE A 156 4.55 5.40 23.04
CA PHE A 156 5.52 6.22 22.31
C PHE A 156 4.89 7.50 21.75
N LEU A 157 3.75 7.42 21.07
CA LEU A 157 3.06 8.58 20.53
C LEU A 157 2.62 9.56 21.63
N LYS A 158 2.41 9.11 22.87
CA LYS A 158 2.15 10.01 24.02
C LYS A 158 3.39 10.78 24.49
N THR A 159 4.59 10.37 24.10
CA THR A 159 5.85 11.06 24.44
C THR A 159 6.35 12.03 23.36
N VAL A 160 5.79 12.00 22.15
CA VAL A 160 6.22 12.91 21.08
C VAL A 160 5.78 14.35 21.37
N GLU A 161 6.52 15.32 20.83
CA GLU A 161 6.19 16.74 20.99
C GLU A 161 4.76 17.04 20.50
N PRO A 162 3.87 17.60 21.33
CA PRO A 162 2.53 17.99 20.89
C PRO A 162 2.62 19.09 19.83
N VAL A 163 1.88 18.93 18.72
CA VAL A 163 1.82 19.94 17.67
C VAL A 163 0.38 20.40 17.49
N ARG A 164 0.11 21.68 17.75
CA ARG A 164 -1.20 22.31 17.51
C ARG A 164 -1.40 22.63 16.04
N GLN A 165 -1.58 21.59 15.23
CA GLN A 165 -1.82 21.69 13.79
C GLN A 165 -3.19 21.09 13.44
N PRO A 166 -4.14 21.90 12.92
CA PRO A 166 -5.42 21.39 12.46
C PRO A 166 -5.31 20.36 11.33
N ASN A 167 -6.14 19.33 11.39
CA ASN A 167 -6.27 18.35 10.32
C ASN A 167 -6.90 18.97 9.08
N ARG A 168 -6.39 18.60 7.90
CA ARG A 168 -6.96 19.01 6.62
C ARG A 168 -8.05 18.03 6.18
N PRO A 169 -9.24 18.50 5.76
CA PRO A 169 -10.26 17.62 5.22
C PRO A 169 -9.82 17.00 3.89
N HIS A 170 -10.23 15.76 3.65
CA HIS A 170 -9.98 15.06 2.38
C HIS A 170 -10.71 15.74 1.22
N THR A 171 -10.10 15.70 0.04
CA THR A 171 -10.69 16.19 -1.21
C THR A 171 -11.00 15.01 -2.13
N LEU A 172 -11.81 14.08 -1.61
CA LEU A 172 -12.29 12.92 -2.35
C LEU A 172 -13.40 13.31 -3.33
N ARG A 173 -13.44 12.62 -4.46
CA ARG A 173 -14.47 12.80 -5.49
C ARG A 173 -15.70 11.99 -5.12
N PHE A 174 -16.89 12.48 -5.48
CA PHE A 174 -18.11 11.67 -5.39
C PHE A 174 -17.98 10.40 -6.25
N PRO A 175 -18.43 9.22 -5.78
CA PRO A 175 -19.13 8.98 -4.52
C PRO A 175 -18.22 8.71 -3.30
N PHE A 176 -16.90 8.62 -3.47
CA PHE A 176 -15.94 8.23 -2.43
C PHE A 176 -15.81 9.21 -1.25
N ASN A 177 -16.31 10.45 -1.41
CA ASN A 177 -16.44 11.40 -0.31
C ASN A 177 -17.53 11.05 0.73
N GLN A 178 -18.39 10.07 0.43
CA GLN A 178 -19.42 9.59 1.36
C GLN A 178 -18.84 8.52 2.28
N ARG A 179 -18.62 8.87 3.55
CA ARG A 179 -17.95 7.98 4.52
C ARG A 179 -18.75 6.71 4.83
N ASP A 180 -20.08 6.73 4.70
CA ASP A 180 -20.93 5.57 4.93
C ASP A 180 -20.72 4.43 3.93
N LEU A 181 -20.17 4.72 2.73
CA LEU A 181 -19.80 3.68 1.77
C LEU A 181 -18.72 2.74 2.31
N LEU A 182 -17.96 3.18 3.31
CA LEU A 182 -16.95 2.34 3.96
C LEU A 182 -17.55 1.15 4.71
N TYR A 183 -18.80 1.22 5.16
CA TYR A 183 -19.47 0.06 5.75
C TYR A 183 -19.59 -1.09 4.72
N GLY A 184 -19.97 -0.77 3.48
CA GLY A 184 -20.03 -1.74 2.39
C GLY A 184 -18.64 -2.18 1.90
N TRP A 185 -17.67 -1.29 1.85
CA TRP A 185 -16.29 -1.67 1.50
C TRP A 185 -15.71 -2.67 2.51
N ARG A 186 -15.95 -2.44 3.81
CA ARG A 186 -15.42 -3.28 4.90
C ARG A 186 -15.97 -4.70 4.85
N THR A 187 -17.23 -4.92 4.45
CA THR A 187 -17.79 -6.28 4.34
C THR A 187 -17.10 -7.11 3.26
N LEU A 188 -16.50 -6.47 2.26
CA LEU A 188 -15.81 -7.13 1.16
C LEU A 188 -14.31 -7.34 1.44
N TYR A 189 -13.65 -6.37 2.05
CA TYR A 189 -12.17 -6.30 2.06
C TYR A 189 -11.52 -6.29 3.45
N PHE A 190 -12.29 -6.29 4.53
CA PHE A 190 -11.74 -6.27 5.87
C PHE A 190 -12.17 -7.48 6.68
N ARG A 191 -11.20 -8.12 7.33
CA ARG A 191 -11.44 -9.20 8.29
C ARG A 191 -10.75 -8.86 9.59
N GLU A 192 -11.54 -8.73 10.64
CA GLU A 192 -11.04 -8.43 11.97
C GLU A 192 -10.33 -9.65 12.55
N GLY A 193 -9.01 -9.58 12.76
CA GLY A 193 -8.33 -10.57 13.60
C GLY A 193 -6.90 -10.20 13.94
N GLU A 194 -6.52 -10.30 15.22
CA GLU A 194 -5.10 -10.31 15.62
C GLU A 194 -4.38 -11.45 14.91
N PHE A 195 -3.06 -11.32 14.73
CA PHE A 195 -2.25 -12.38 14.17
C PHE A 195 -2.30 -13.62 15.07
N GLN A 196 -2.42 -14.79 14.47
CA GLN A 196 -2.42 -16.07 15.16
C GLN A 196 -1.24 -16.88 14.63
N PRO A 197 -0.23 -17.18 15.46
CA PRO A 197 0.90 -17.99 15.04
C PRO A 197 0.46 -19.37 14.54
N ASP A 198 1.05 -19.82 13.44
CA ASP A 198 0.88 -21.19 12.95
C ASP A 198 1.80 -22.13 13.75
N PRO A 199 1.24 -23.08 14.52
CA PRO A 199 2.05 -23.99 15.35
C PRO A 199 2.89 -24.97 14.53
N THR A 200 2.63 -25.11 13.23
CA THR A 200 3.41 -25.96 12.31
C THR A 200 4.64 -25.25 11.74
N LYS A 201 4.79 -23.95 12.00
CA LYS A 201 5.87 -23.10 11.49
C LYS A 201 6.85 -22.73 12.60
N SER A 202 8.06 -22.35 12.21
CA SER A 202 9.07 -21.88 13.16
C SER A 202 8.67 -20.53 13.78
N VAL A 203 9.28 -20.21 14.93
CA VAL A 203 9.11 -18.91 15.59
C VAL A 203 9.52 -17.78 14.64
N GLU A 204 10.65 -17.93 13.96
CA GLU A 204 11.15 -16.96 12.98
C GLU A 204 10.17 -16.74 11.83
N TRP A 205 9.58 -17.82 11.29
CA TRP A 205 8.59 -17.70 10.22
C TRP A 205 7.35 -16.93 10.70
N ASN A 206 6.84 -17.26 11.90
CA ASN A 206 5.69 -16.57 12.47
C ASN A 206 5.98 -15.09 12.75
N ARG A 207 7.21 -14.77 13.16
CA ARG A 207 7.65 -13.38 13.34
C ARG A 207 7.65 -12.63 12.01
N GLY A 208 8.17 -13.24 10.95
CA GLY A 208 8.15 -12.67 9.60
C GLY A 208 6.72 -12.45 9.09
N ALA A 209 5.86 -13.45 9.25
CA ALA A 209 4.44 -13.36 8.89
C ALA A 209 3.73 -12.20 9.61
N TYR A 210 3.93 -12.08 10.93
CA TYR A 210 3.38 -10.99 11.74
C TYR A 210 3.80 -9.61 11.22
N LEU A 211 5.08 -9.43 10.89
CA LEU A 211 5.61 -8.16 10.41
C LEU A 211 5.11 -7.84 8.99
N VAL A 212 5.14 -8.82 8.08
CA VAL A 212 4.73 -8.63 6.67
C VAL A 212 3.22 -8.40 6.52
N GLU A 213 2.40 -9.15 7.27
CA GLU A 213 0.94 -9.05 7.22
C GLU A 213 0.37 -7.95 8.13
N GLY A 214 1.14 -7.54 9.15
CA GLY A 214 0.78 -6.52 10.12
C GLY A 214 1.42 -5.16 9.81
N LEU A 215 2.32 -4.69 10.67
CA LEU A 215 2.87 -3.32 10.59
C LEU A 215 3.60 -3.03 9.28
N GLY A 216 4.34 -3.97 8.71
CA GLY A 216 5.02 -3.77 7.43
C GLY A 216 4.08 -3.73 6.23
N HIS A 217 2.82 -4.15 6.40
CA HIS A 217 1.70 -4.02 5.45
C HIS A 217 2.07 -4.28 3.97
N CYS A 218 2.95 -5.26 3.70
CA CYS A 218 3.59 -5.37 2.38
C CYS A 218 2.58 -5.67 1.27
N THR A 219 1.47 -6.33 1.63
CA THR A 219 0.34 -6.60 0.73
C THR A 219 -0.33 -5.35 0.18
N MET A 220 -0.20 -4.19 0.85
CA MET A 220 -0.85 -2.96 0.42
C MET A 220 -0.34 -2.47 -0.95
N CYS A 221 0.95 -2.64 -1.23
CA CYS A 221 1.54 -2.27 -2.52
C CYS A 221 1.80 -3.50 -3.40
N HIS A 222 2.23 -4.61 -2.81
CA HIS A 222 2.58 -5.83 -3.55
C HIS A 222 1.39 -6.74 -3.87
N THR A 223 0.17 -6.21 -3.84
CA THR A 223 -1.05 -6.92 -4.28
C THR A 223 -1.84 -6.01 -5.20
N ARG A 224 -2.40 -6.56 -6.28
CA ARG A 224 -3.25 -5.81 -7.19
C ARG A 224 -4.46 -5.23 -6.45
N ILE A 225 -4.65 -3.91 -6.60
CA ILE A 225 -5.82 -3.19 -6.11
C ILE A 225 -6.84 -3.06 -7.24
N ASN A 226 -8.09 -3.40 -6.97
CA ASN A 226 -9.19 -3.28 -7.91
C ASN A 226 -9.80 -1.87 -7.95
N MET A 227 -10.79 -1.64 -8.83
CA MET A 227 -11.43 -0.33 -9.00
C MET A 227 -12.14 0.21 -7.73
N LEU A 228 -12.42 -0.63 -6.75
CA LEU A 228 -13.03 -0.25 -5.47
C LEU A 228 -11.98 0.04 -4.38
N GLY A 229 -10.68 0.01 -4.72
CA GLY A 229 -9.60 0.21 -3.76
C GLY A 229 -9.36 -0.99 -2.84
N GLY A 230 -9.91 -2.17 -3.15
CA GLY A 230 -9.69 -3.40 -2.39
C GLY A 230 -8.73 -4.37 -3.08
N SER A 231 -8.19 -5.32 -2.33
CA SER A 231 -7.32 -6.39 -2.85
C SER A 231 -8.02 -7.75 -2.84
N SER A 232 -7.54 -8.68 -3.67
CA SER A 232 -8.04 -10.06 -3.73
C SER A 232 -7.12 -10.99 -2.93
N PRO A 233 -7.65 -11.85 -2.03
CA PRO A 233 -6.84 -12.86 -1.36
C PRO A 233 -6.16 -13.85 -2.31
N ARG A 234 -6.73 -14.08 -3.51
CA ARG A 234 -6.14 -14.99 -4.51
C ARG A 234 -4.91 -14.41 -5.21
N GLU A 235 -4.77 -13.09 -5.21
CA GLU A 235 -3.66 -12.37 -5.86
C GLU A 235 -2.69 -11.78 -4.82
N GLN A 236 -2.83 -12.18 -3.55
CA GLN A 236 -2.01 -11.65 -2.47
C GLN A 236 -0.52 -11.84 -2.79
N PHE A 237 0.25 -10.77 -2.67
CA PHE A 237 1.68 -10.72 -2.98
C PHE A 237 2.06 -10.87 -4.46
N ALA A 238 1.10 -10.95 -5.39
CA ALA A 238 1.38 -11.16 -6.81
C ALA A 238 1.94 -9.92 -7.55
N GLY A 239 2.17 -8.81 -6.84
CA GLY A 239 2.59 -7.54 -7.41
C GLY A 239 1.46 -6.75 -8.07
N GLY A 240 1.75 -5.52 -8.45
CA GLY A 240 0.76 -4.63 -9.05
C GLY A 240 1.29 -3.23 -9.33
N LEU A 241 0.57 -2.52 -10.21
CA LEU A 241 0.79 -1.10 -10.41
C LEU A 241 0.24 -0.33 -9.20
N ILE A 242 1.06 0.54 -8.62
CA ILE A 242 0.66 1.49 -7.58
C ILE A 242 -0.07 2.65 -8.29
N PRO A 243 -1.39 2.81 -8.10
CA PRO A 243 -2.16 3.81 -8.81
C PRO A 243 -1.66 5.23 -8.51
N VAL A 244 -1.76 6.12 -9.50
CA VAL A 244 -1.34 7.54 -9.46
C VAL A 244 0.19 7.74 -9.37
N GLN A 245 0.87 7.01 -8.50
CA GLN A 245 2.33 7.07 -8.35
C GLN A 245 3.05 6.48 -9.58
N ASN A 246 2.36 5.65 -10.37
CA ASN A 246 2.89 5.03 -11.59
C ASN A 246 4.20 4.28 -11.34
N TRP A 247 4.31 3.61 -10.21
CA TRP A 247 5.37 2.65 -9.91
C TRP A 247 4.79 1.24 -9.90
N TYR A 248 5.57 0.26 -10.31
CA TYR A 248 5.17 -1.14 -10.25
C TYR A 248 5.81 -1.80 -9.02
N ALA A 249 4.99 -2.31 -8.11
CA ALA A 249 5.44 -3.15 -7.01
C ALA A 249 5.60 -4.58 -7.54
N PRO A 250 6.83 -5.15 -7.56
CA PRO A 250 7.07 -6.51 -8.03
C PRO A 250 6.32 -7.56 -7.21
N SER A 251 6.24 -8.80 -7.72
CA SER A 251 5.73 -9.90 -6.91
C SER A 251 6.65 -10.15 -5.71
N LEU A 252 6.09 -10.53 -4.56
CA LEU A 252 6.88 -11.02 -3.41
C LEU A 252 6.83 -12.54 -3.26
N THR A 253 6.16 -13.23 -4.18
CA THR A 253 6.05 -14.70 -4.14
C THR A 253 7.34 -15.39 -4.60
N SER A 254 7.40 -16.71 -4.48
CA SER A 254 8.50 -17.53 -5.03
C SER A 254 8.51 -17.64 -6.56
N ASP A 255 7.74 -16.82 -7.26
CA ASP A 255 7.81 -16.66 -8.72
C ASP A 255 9.23 -16.25 -9.14
N LYS A 256 9.68 -16.77 -10.29
CA LYS A 256 11.02 -16.54 -10.84
C LYS A 256 11.07 -15.47 -11.94
N ASP A 257 9.92 -15.08 -12.49
CA ASP A 257 9.86 -14.13 -13.61
C ASP A 257 9.60 -12.67 -13.15
N GLY A 258 9.32 -12.48 -11.85
CA GLY A 258 9.24 -11.15 -11.23
C GLY A 258 9.16 -11.17 -9.70
N GLY A 259 9.31 -12.34 -9.08
CA GLY A 259 9.27 -12.56 -7.64
C GLY A 259 10.63 -12.85 -7.01
N LEU A 260 10.59 -13.40 -5.80
CA LEU A 260 11.75 -13.70 -4.96
C LEU A 260 12.25 -15.14 -5.09
N GLY A 261 11.78 -15.89 -6.11
CA GLY A 261 12.08 -17.32 -6.28
C GLY A 261 13.58 -17.65 -6.25
N ASP A 262 14.39 -16.88 -6.98
CA ASP A 262 15.85 -17.08 -7.07
C ASP A 262 16.65 -16.13 -6.16
N TRP A 263 15.99 -15.34 -5.32
CA TRP A 263 16.66 -14.47 -4.35
C TRP A 263 17.10 -15.26 -3.11
N SER A 264 18.27 -14.96 -2.57
CA SER A 264 18.65 -15.44 -1.25
C SER A 264 17.98 -14.60 -0.15
N ILE A 265 17.92 -15.12 1.08
CA ILE A 265 17.46 -14.32 2.23
C ILE A 265 18.36 -13.09 2.41
N GLU A 266 19.67 -13.24 2.20
CA GLU A 266 20.62 -12.12 2.30
C GLU A 266 20.31 -11.02 1.28
N ASP A 267 19.98 -11.37 0.03
CA ASP A 267 19.62 -10.36 -0.98
C ASP A 267 18.37 -9.58 -0.58
N ILE A 268 17.43 -10.23 0.12
CA ILE A 268 16.23 -9.57 0.66
C ILE A 268 16.61 -8.65 1.83
N VAL A 269 17.42 -9.15 2.79
CA VAL A 269 17.87 -8.36 3.94
C VAL A 269 18.60 -7.10 3.50
N ASP A 270 19.56 -7.24 2.58
CA ASP A 270 20.33 -6.15 2.02
C ASP A 270 19.42 -5.13 1.32
N LEU A 271 18.49 -5.61 0.48
CA LEU A 271 17.55 -4.72 -0.21
C LEU A 271 16.68 -3.93 0.78
N LEU A 272 16.15 -4.58 1.81
CA LEU A 272 15.23 -3.96 2.75
C LEU A 272 15.92 -2.97 3.70
N GLN A 273 17.13 -3.28 4.20
CA GLN A 273 17.84 -2.40 5.15
C GLN A 273 18.83 -1.43 4.50
N ALA A 274 19.53 -1.83 3.44
CA ALA A 274 20.51 -0.98 2.76
C ALA A 274 19.92 -0.21 1.57
N GLY A 275 18.76 -0.66 1.07
CA GLY A 275 18.14 -0.12 -0.15
C GLY A 275 18.77 -0.64 -1.45
N ILE A 276 19.74 -1.56 -1.33
CA ILE A 276 20.47 -2.13 -2.46
C ILE A 276 20.97 -3.54 -2.09
N SER A 277 20.96 -4.44 -3.06
CA SER A 277 21.49 -5.80 -2.94
C SER A 277 22.24 -6.19 -4.22
N LYS A 278 22.76 -7.41 -4.26
CA LYS A 278 23.40 -7.97 -5.46
C LYS A 278 22.43 -8.17 -6.63
N ARG A 279 21.13 -8.07 -6.38
CA ARG A 279 20.04 -8.30 -7.35
C ARG A 279 19.42 -7.00 -7.85
N GLY A 280 19.48 -5.91 -7.10
CA GLY A 280 18.81 -4.67 -7.47
C GLY A 280 18.88 -3.61 -6.38
N ALA A 281 18.23 -2.47 -6.64
CA ALA A 281 18.08 -1.38 -5.67
C ALA A 281 16.64 -0.91 -5.64
N VAL A 282 16.22 -0.36 -4.50
CA VAL A 282 14.88 0.22 -4.33
C VAL A 282 14.87 1.67 -4.81
N TYR A 283 13.76 2.07 -5.42
CA TYR A 283 13.51 3.43 -5.88
C TYR A 283 12.04 3.79 -5.63
N GLY A 284 11.74 5.10 -5.71
CA GLY A 284 10.37 5.59 -5.55
C GLY A 284 9.78 5.18 -4.19
N PRO A 285 8.53 4.69 -4.14
CA PRO A 285 7.83 4.41 -2.88
C PRO A 285 8.55 3.39 -1.99
N MET A 286 9.24 2.42 -2.57
CA MET A 286 9.98 1.43 -1.79
C MET A 286 11.26 2.04 -1.16
N ALA A 287 11.85 3.06 -1.79
CA ALA A 287 12.96 3.80 -1.19
C ALA A 287 12.52 4.57 0.06
N GLU A 288 11.33 5.17 0.04
CA GLU A 288 10.72 5.82 1.22
C GLU A 288 10.49 4.82 2.35
N VAL A 289 9.95 3.63 2.06
CA VAL A 289 9.74 2.56 3.05
C VAL A 289 11.06 2.12 3.69
N THR A 290 12.11 1.91 2.89
CA THR A 290 13.44 1.58 3.43
C THR A 290 14.00 2.74 4.26
N TYR A 291 13.86 3.98 3.78
CA TYR A 291 14.40 5.16 4.43
C TYR A 291 13.71 5.48 5.77
N HIS A 292 12.40 5.36 5.85
CA HIS A 292 11.63 5.76 7.04
C HIS A 292 11.38 4.61 8.02
N SER A 293 11.37 3.35 7.55
CA SER A 293 10.96 2.19 8.34
C SER A 293 12.05 1.11 8.42
N LEU A 294 12.26 0.35 7.34
CA LEU A 294 12.90 -0.97 7.42
C LEU A 294 14.37 -0.92 7.84
N GLN A 295 15.11 0.15 7.52
CA GLN A 295 16.51 0.28 7.93
C GLN A 295 16.72 0.35 9.45
N TYR A 296 15.68 0.66 10.22
CA TYR A 296 15.73 0.75 11.69
C TYR A 296 15.31 -0.54 12.39
N MET A 297 14.82 -1.53 11.63
CA MET A 297 14.43 -2.82 12.19
C MET A 297 15.67 -3.66 12.54
N THR A 298 15.52 -4.57 13.50
CA THR A 298 16.60 -5.48 13.86
C THR A 298 16.89 -6.46 12.74
N ASP A 299 18.13 -6.93 12.66
CA ASP A 299 18.54 -7.91 11.66
C ASP A 299 17.74 -9.21 11.78
N GLU A 300 17.38 -9.61 13.00
CA GLU A 300 16.51 -10.76 13.26
C GLU A 300 15.12 -10.58 12.63
N ASP A 301 14.50 -9.41 12.79
CA ASP A 301 13.17 -9.15 12.25
C ASP A 301 13.18 -9.03 10.72
N ILE A 302 14.21 -8.39 10.14
CA ILE A 302 14.34 -8.30 8.68
C ILE A 302 14.64 -9.68 8.07
N ARG A 303 15.46 -10.49 8.74
CA ARG A 303 15.70 -11.88 8.33
C ARG A 303 14.42 -12.71 8.41
N ALA A 304 13.63 -12.54 9.48
CA ALA A 304 12.34 -13.20 9.65
C ALA A 304 11.37 -12.83 8.52
N ILE A 305 11.31 -11.55 8.13
CA ILE A 305 10.58 -11.10 6.92
C ILE A 305 11.06 -11.87 5.69
N GLY A 306 12.38 -11.96 5.47
CA GLY A 306 12.96 -12.73 4.36
C GLY A 306 12.54 -14.21 4.38
N VAL A 307 12.56 -14.86 5.54
CA VAL A 307 12.11 -16.26 5.71
C VAL A 307 10.63 -16.43 5.33
N TYR A 308 9.76 -15.54 5.80
CA TYR A 308 8.35 -15.60 5.47
C TYR A 308 8.12 -15.37 3.97
N LEU A 309 8.71 -14.33 3.39
CA LEU A 309 8.56 -14.01 1.96
C LEU A 309 9.04 -15.16 1.06
N LYS A 310 10.18 -15.79 1.39
CA LYS A 310 10.69 -16.97 0.67
C LYS A 310 9.79 -18.20 0.77
N SER A 311 8.88 -18.25 1.74
CA SER A 311 7.93 -19.35 1.89
C SER A 311 6.65 -19.19 1.06
N LEU A 312 6.41 -17.99 0.53
CA LEU A 312 5.19 -17.69 -0.23
C LEU A 312 5.16 -18.50 -1.52
N PRO A 313 4.05 -19.19 -1.82
CA PRO A 313 3.95 -20.04 -3.00
C PRO A 313 4.01 -19.21 -4.28
N ASP A 314 4.51 -19.80 -5.36
CA ASP A 314 4.32 -19.23 -6.69
C ASP A 314 2.82 -19.25 -7.05
N VAL A 315 2.30 -18.08 -7.42
CA VAL A 315 0.87 -17.87 -7.73
C VAL A 315 0.62 -17.62 -9.22
N GLN A 316 1.65 -17.40 -10.03
CA GLN A 316 1.49 -17.14 -11.48
C GLN A 316 2.14 -18.21 -12.35
N GLY A 317 3.04 -19.04 -11.80
CA GLY A 317 3.82 -19.97 -12.59
C GLY A 317 4.79 -19.22 -13.51
N ARG A 318 5.90 -19.85 -13.83
CA ARG A 318 6.87 -19.30 -14.78
C ARG A 318 6.19 -19.01 -16.14
N LYS A 319 6.06 -17.75 -16.51
CA LYS A 319 5.91 -17.32 -17.91
C LYS A 319 7.27 -17.37 -18.60
N THR A 320 7.87 -18.55 -18.69
CA THR A 320 8.88 -18.80 -19.74
C THR A 320 8.16 -18.78 -21.08
N GLY A 321 8.08 -17.60 -21.69
CA GLY A 321 7.79 -17.41 -23.10
C GLY A 321 9.04 -16.89 -23.80
N PRO A 322 9.20 -17.12 -25.12
CA PRO A 322 10.28 -16.48 -25.86
C PRO A 322 10.18 -14.96 -25.69
N SER A 323 11.32 -14.30 -25.44
CA SER A 323 11.43 -12.85 -25.54
C SER A 323 10.82 -12.45 -26.90
N ALA A 324 9.84 -11.56 -26.89
CA ALA A 324 9.34 -11.03 -28.14
C ALA A 324 10.52 -10.38 -28.87
N THR A 325 10.91 -10.94 -30.01
CA THR A 325 12.07 -10.45 -30.76
C THR A 325 11.81 -8.99 -31.13
N PRO A 326 12.60 -8.04 -30.60
CA PRO A 326 12.39 -6.64 -30.89
C PRO A 326 12.66 -6.36 -32.37
N ASP A 327 12.05 -5.29 -32.90
CA ASP A 327 12.38 -4.80 -34.24
C ASP A 327 13.91 -4.56 -34.33
N PRO A 328 14.61 -5.11 -35.35
CA PRO A 328 16.06 -5.00 -35.44
C PRO A 328 16.60 -3.57 -35.45
N LYS A 329 15.85 -2.61 -35.99
CA LYS A 329 16.23 -1.18 -35.99
C LYS A 329 16.10 -0.58 -34.60
N VAL A 330 15.01 -0.91 -33.90
CA VAL A 330 14.81 -0.46 -32.50
C VAL A 330 15.90 -1.04 -31.60
N PHE A 331 16.22 -2.33 -31.76
CA PHE A 331 17.29 -2.98 -31.00
C PHE A 331 18.66 -2.36 -31.28
N ALA A 332 19.00 -2.11 -32.56
CA ALA A 332 20.26 -1.48 -32.95
C ALA A 332 20.39 -0.05 -32.40
N LEU A 333 19.32 0.76 -32.48
CA LEU A 333 19.28 2.11 -31.91
C LEU A 333 19.47 2.06 -30.39
N GLY A 334 18.73 1.19 -29.70
CA GLY A 334 18.84 1.02 -28.26
C GLY A 334 20.24 0.59 -27.81
N LYS A 335 20.87 -0.33 -28.56
CA LYS A 335 22.25 -0.77 -28.34
C LYS A 335 23.25 0.38 -28.45
N GLN A 336 23.10 1.23 -29.47
CA GLN A 336 23.96 2.40 -29.66
C GLN A 336 23.83 3.37 -28.49
N ILE A 337 22.59 3.75 -28.13
CA ILE A 337 22.31 4.64 -27.00
C ILE A 337 22.90 4.06 -25.70
N TYR A 338 22.72 2.76 -25.47
CA TYR A 338 23.27 2.08 -24.30
C TYR A 338 24.79 2.17 -24.23
N ALA A 339 25.48 1.90 -25.33
CA ALA A 339 26.93 2.00 -25.41
C ALA A 339 27.43 3.43 -25.13
N ASP A 340 26.73 4.43 -25.66
CA ASP A 340 27.12 5.83 -25.56
C ASP A 340 26.86 6.43 -24.15
N LYS A 341 25.78 6.00 -23.47
CA LYS A 341 25.27 6.68 -22.27
C LYS A 341 25.23 5.82 -21.01
N CYS A 342 25.10 4.50 -21.13
CA CYS A 342 24.76 3.62 -20.01
C CYS A 342 25.91 2.69 -19.62
N ALA A 343 26.66 2.19 -20.60
CA ALA A 343 27.68 1.16 -20.40
C ALA A 343 28.84 1.59 -19.49
N ILE A 344 29.08 2.90 -19.33
CA ILE A 344 30.11 3.44 -18.44
C ILE A 344 29.90 3.03 -16.97
N CYS A 345 28.66 2.87 -16.53
CA CYS A 345 28.32 2.42 -15.18
C CYS A 345 27.80 0.97 -15.17
N HIS A 346 27.04 0.57 -16.18
CA HIS A 346 26.38 -0.73 -16.22
C HIS A 346 27.17 -1.84 -16.92
N GLY A 347 28.36 -1.54 -17.44
CA GLY A 347 29.18 -2.47 -18.21
C GLY A 347 28.70 -2.66 -19.65
N ALA A 348 29.53 -3.27 -20.49
CA ALA A 348 29.17 -3.47 -21.91
C ALA A 348 28.13 -4.60 -22.09
N ASN A 349 28.07 -5.52 -21.12
CA ASN A 349 27.19 -6.68 -21.11
C ASN A 349 26.11 -6.59 -20.01
N GLY A 350 25.85 -5.39 -19.48
CA GLY A 350 24.86 -5.21 -18.40
C GLY A 350 25.26 -5.88 -17.08
N GLU A 351 26.54 -6.24 -16.90
CA GLU A 351 27.07 -6.91 -15.71
C GLU A 351 27.05 -6.03 -14.45
N GLY A 352 26.96 -4.71 -14.63
CA GLY A 352 27.04 -3.74 -13.54
C GLY A 352 28.39 -3.78 -12.83
N GLN A 353 28.44 -3.14 -11.67
CA GLN A 353 29.60 -3.16 -10.79
C GLN A 353 29.09 -3.09 -9.35
N LEU A 354 29.03 -4.25 -8.72
CA LEU A 354 28.62 -4.38 -7.33
C LEU A 354 29.61 -3.69 -6.38
N PRO A 355 29.14 -3.14 -5.25
CA PRO A 355 27.75 -3.10 -4.80
C PRO A 355 26.94 -1.93 -5.39
N HIS A 356 27.58 -1.02 -6.13
CA HIS A 356 26.99 0.28 -6.47
C HIS A 356 26.01 0.25 -7.65
N TYR A 357 26.27 -0.62 -8.62
CA TYR A 357 25.46 -0.78 -9.81
C TYR A 357 25.07 -2.25 -9.96
N PRO A 358 23.89 -2.66 -9.49
CA PRO A 358 23.40 -4.02 -9.68
C PRO A 358 23.33 -4.37 -11.17
N PRO A 359 23.51 -5.66 -11.53
CA PRO A 359 23.48 -6.09 -12.92
C PRO A 359 22.11 -5.77 -13.54
N LEU A 360 22.14 -5.36 -14.81
CA LEU A 360 20.94 -5.27 -15.66
C LEU A 360 20.67 -6.60 -16.38
N ALA A 361 21.71 -7.38 -16.65
CA ALA A 361 21.60 -8.74 -17.18
C ALA A 361 21.06 -9.70 -16.12
N GLY A 362 20.05 -10.49 -16.46
CA GLY A 362 19.38 -11.45 -15.56
C GLY A 362 18.64 -10.81 -14.38
N ASN A 363 18.29 -9.52 -14.51
CA ASN A 363 17.61 -8.78 -13.47
C ASN A 363 16.09 -8.86 -13.63
N GLN A 364 15.44 -9.64 -12.76
CA GLN A 364 13.99 -9.85 -12.81
C GLN A 364 13.17 -8.55 -12.73
N SER A 365 13.69 -7.52 -12.04
CA SER A 365 12.99 -6.24 -11.92
C SER A 365 12.88 -5.49 -13.26
N ILE A 366 13.74 -5.82 -14.21
CA ILE A 366 13.77 -5.28 -15.56
C ILE A 366 12.98 -6.16 -16.52
N GLU A 367 13.04 -7.48 -16.31
CA GLU A 367 12.46 -8.48 -17.21
C GLU A 367 10.96 -8.71 -17.00
N MET A 368 10.41 -8.29 -15.86
CA MET A 368 8.98 -8.37 -15.57
C MET A 368 8.08 -7.82 -16.70
N ASP A 369 6.86 -8.36 -16.78
CA ASP A 369 5.83 -7.97 -17.77
C ASP A 369 5.65 -6.43 -17.86
N SER A 370 5.67 -5.74 -16.73
CA SER A 370 5.56 -4.28 -16.66
C SER A 370 6.89 -3.59 -16.96
N ALA A 371 6.93 -2.71 -17.96
CA ALA A 371 8.09 -1.86 -18.23
C ALA A 371 8.11 -0.53 -17.46
N VAL A 372 7.17 -0.32 -16.54
CA VAL A 372 6.99 0.97 -15.86
C VAL A 372 8.24 1.41 -15.12
N ASN A 373 8.82 0.53 -14.29
CA ASN A 373 9.99 0.85 -13.48
C ASN A 373 11.23 1.17 -14.34
N PRO A 374 11.66 0.31 -15.30
CA PRO A 374 12.84 0.62 -16.11
C PRO A 374 12.66 1.87 -16.98
N ILE A 375 11.46 2.15 -17.51
CA ILE A 375 11.20 3.41 -18.23
C ILE A 375 11.38 4.61 -17.30
N ARG A 376 10.78 4.56 -16.10
CA ARG A 376 10.88 5.67 -15.14
C ARG A 376 12.30 5.93 -14.69
N ILE A 377 13.07 4.88 -14.44
CA ILE A 377 14.47 4.99 -14.02
C ILE A 377 15.33 5.59 -15.14
N VAL A 378 15.13 5.22 -16.41
CA VAL A 378 15.83 5.86 -17.54
C VAL A 378 15.44 7.33 -17.67
N LEU A 379 14.15 7.66 -17.57
CA LEU A 379 13.69 9.04 -17.72
C LEU A 379 14.13 9.96 -16.58
N ASN A 380 14.01 9.48 -15.35
CA ASN A 380 14.07 10.33 -14.15
C ASN A 380 15.34 10.12 -13.33
N GLY A 381 16.09 9.05 -13.61
CA GLY A 381 17.24 8.68 -12.79
C GLY A 381 16.85 8.49 -11.33
N GLY A 382 17.76 8.87 -10.44
CA GLY A 382 17.50 8.92 -9.00
C GLY A 382 18.54 8.15 -8.19
N PHE A 383 18.31 8.09 -6.88
CA PHE A 383 19.21 7.43 -5.94
C PHE A 383 18.43 6.37 -5.17
N PRO A 384 19.05 5.21 -4.87
CA PRO A 384 18.65 4.42 -3.71
C PRO A 384 18.64 5.30 -2.44
N PRO A 385 17.88 4.93 -1.39
CA PRO A 385 17.82 5.72 -0.17
C PRO A 385 19.18 5.71 0.54
N GLY A 386 19.58 6.86 1.10
CA GLY A 386 20.72 6.93 2.01
C GLY A 386 20.35 6.27 3.34
N THR A 387 20.95 5.12 3.64
CA THR A 387 20.63 4.33 4.84
C THR A 387 21.81 4.21 5.79
N ILE A 388 21.59 3.70 7.00
CA ILE A 388 22.67 3.37 7.95
C ILE A 388 23.70 2.41 7.29
N ARG A 389 23.24 1.47 6.46
CA ARG A 389 24.08 0.46 5.79
C ARG A 389 24.63 0.92 4.43
N ASN A 390 24.06 1.97 3.84
CA ASN A 390 24.49 2.55 2.57
C ASN A 390 24.31 4.08 2.60
N PRO A 391 25.15 4.81 3.36
CA PRO A 391 24.93 6.23 3.64
C PRO A 391 25.17 7.15 2.43
N GLN A 392 25.89 6.67 1.42
CA GLN A 392 26.26 7.44 0.22
C GLN A 392 26.01 6.58 -1.04
N PRO A 393 24.74 6.36 -1.41
CA PRO A 393 24.40 5.54 -2.57
C PRO A 393 24.78 6.24 -3.87
N PHE A 394 25.20 5.44 -4.87
CA PHE A 394 25.40 5.93 -6.23
C PHE A 394 24.06 6.09 -6.93
N GLY A 395 23.91 7.17 -7.70
CA GLY A 395 22.68 7.48 -8.43
C GLY A 395 22.76 7.15 -9.92
N MET A 396 21.59 7.06 -10.54
CA MET A 396 21.41 6.98 -11.98
C MET A 396 21.11 8.37 -12.55
N PRO A 397 21.79 8.81 -13.63
CA PRO A 397 21.48 10.08 -14.29
C PRO A 397 20.07 10.10 -14.91
N PRO A 398 19.36 11.24 -14.87
CA PRO A 398 18.09 11.41 -15.57
C PRO A 398 18.31 11.66 -17.07
N PHE A 399 17.80 10.78 -17.94
CA PHE A 399 17.93 10.96 -19.41
C PHE A 399 16.67 11.54 -20.07
N GLY A 400 15.65 11.90 -19.30
CA GLY A 400 14.37 12.39 -19.83
C GLY A 400 14.51 13.65 -20.68
N GLN A 401 15.46 14.53 -20.42
CA GLN A 401 15.66 15.73 -21.24
C GLN A 401 16.57 15.49 -22.46
N GLU A 402 17.31 14.38 -22.48
CA GLU A 402 18.29 14.06 -23.53
C GLU A 402 17.75 13.11 -24.58
N LEU A 403 16.89 12.17 -24.17
CA LEU A 403 16.31 11.16 -25.06
C LEU A 403 14.88 11.56 -25.38
N ASN A 404 14.47 11.44 -26.64
CA ASN A 404 13.06 11.50 -27.03
C ASN A 404 12.33 10.18 -26.71
N ASP A 405 11.02 10.11 -26.98
CA ASP A 405 10.21 8.91 -26.68
C ASP A 405 10.67 7.65 -27.42
N THR A 406 11.09 7.80 -28.68
CA THR A 406 11.59 6.70 -29.51
C THR A 406 12.92 6.18 -29.00
N GLU A 407 13.84 7.08 -28.64
CA GLU A 407 15.17 6.74 -28.14
C GLU A 407 15.11 6.09 -26.77
N ALA A 408 14.30 6.63 -25.85
CA ALA A 408 14.08 6.05 -24.53
C ALA A 408 13.39 4.66 -24.64
N ALA A 409 12.40 4.51 -25.53
CA ALA A 409 11.79 3.21 -25.78
C ALA A 409 12.79 2.20 -26.35
N ALA A 410 13.66 2.64 -27.25
CA ALA A 410 14.68 1.79 -27.87
C ALA A 410 15.73 1.31 -26.84
N VAL A 411 16.29 2.21 -26.01
CA VAL A 411 17.29 1.80 -25.01
C VAL A 411 16.69 0.90 -23.94
N VAL A 412 15.46 1.18 -23.48
CA VAL A 412 14.78 0.29 -22.51
C VAL A 412 14.46 -1.07 -23.14
N THR A 413 14.03 -1.10 -24.41
CA THR A 413 13.83 -2.35 -25.16
C THR A 413 15.11 -3.16 -25.24
N PHE A 414 16.24 -2.53 -25.57
CA PHE A 414 17.54 -3.19 -25.63
C PHE A 414 17.90 -3.79 -24.26
N ILE A 415 17.83 -3.01 -23.17
CA ILE A 415 18.15 -3.49 -21.82
C ILE A 415 17.26 -4.69 -21.43
N ARG A 416 15.97 -4.66 -21.78
CA ARG A 416 15.00 -5.73 -21.44
C ARG A 416 15.17 -7.01 -22.26
N THR A 417 15.88 -6.98 -23.39
CA THR A 417 15.96 -8.10 -24.36
C THR A 417 17.40 -8.55 -24.66
N ALA A 418 18.41 -7.81 -24.19
CA ALA A 418 19.82 -8.15 -24.36
C ALA A 418 20.32 -9.13 -23.30
N TRP A 419 21.48 -9.75 -23.53
CA TRP A 419 22.21 -10.59 -22.55
C TRP A 419 21.44 -11.80 -22.02
N GLY A 420 20.46 -12.30 -22.80
CA GLY A 420 19.58 -13.40 -22.37
C GLY A 420 18.36 -12.94 -21.57
N ASN A 421 18.16 -11.62 -21.44
CA ASN A 421 16.97 -11.07 -20.82
C ASN A 421 15.71 -11.38 -21.66
N HIS A 422 14.60 -11.66 -20.99
CA HIS A 422 13.34 -12.10 -21.62
C HIS A 422 12.17 -11.12 -21.47
N GLY A 423 12.46 -9.85 -21.15
CA GLY A 423 11.44 -8.80 -21.08
C GLY A 423 10.82 -8.47 -22.43
N LEU A 424 9.62 -7.90 -22.41
CA LEU A 424 8.92 -7.43 -23.62
C LEU A 424 9.47 -6.07 -24.11
N PRO A 425 9.48 -5.80 -25.43
CA PRO A 425 9.80 -4.49 -25.99
C PRO A 425 8.91 -3.36 -25.46
N VAL A 426 9.45 -2.15 -25.47
CA VAL A 426 8.79 -0.91 -25.04
C VAL A 426 8.45 -0.06 -26.24
N THR A 427 7.27 0.57 -26.19
CA THR A 427 6.78 1.48 -27.22
C THR A 427 7.04 2.94 -26.85
N PRO A 428 7.19 3.85 -27.84
CA PRO A 428 7.29 5.29 -27.59
C PRO A 428 6.07 5.84 -26.84
N HIS A 429 4.88 5.30 -27.09
CA HIS A 429 3.65 5.68 -26.38
C HIS A 429 3.75 5.41 -24.87
N GLN A 430 4.25 4.23 -24.47
CA GLN A 430 4.45 3.92 -23.04
C GLN A 430 5.41 4.90 -22.36
N VAL A 431 6.47 5.33 -23.07
CA VAL A 431 7.39 6.35 -22.57
C VAL A 431 6.70 7.70 -22.43
N ASN A 432 5.96 8.13 -23.46
CA ASN A 432 5.25 9.41 -23.45
C ASN A 432 4.27 9.53 -22.27
N GLU A 433 3.56 8.46 -21.97
CA GLU A 433 2.63 8.43 -20.83
C GLU A 433 3.36 8.54 -19.49
N LEU A 434 4.52 7.88 -19.35
CA LEU A 434 5.31 7.93 -18.11
C LEU A 434 6.08 9.24 -17.92
N ARG A 435 6.32 10.02 -18.98
CA ARG A 435 6.86 11.40 -18.85
C ARG A 435 5.88 12.35 -18.17
N LYS A 436 4.58 12.11 -18.33
CA LYS A 436 3.52 12.92 -17.71
C LYS A 436 3.23 12.46 -16.28
N ALA A 437 3.79 11.33 -15.87
CA ALA A 437 3.56 10.79 -14.55
C ALA A 437 4.26 11.65 -13.47
N PRO A 438 3.65 11.81 -12.29
CA PRO A 438 4.26 12.58 -11.22
C PRO A 438 5.63 12.03 -10.79
N LEU A 439 6.52 12.96 -10.43
CA LEU A 439 7.75 12.70 -9.70
C LEU A 439 7.42 12.96 -8.23
N HIS A 440 7.01 11.91 -7.51
CA HIS A 440 6.81 11.97 -6.06
C HIS A 440 8.10 11.62 -5.35
#